data_AF-A0A920M5Q4-F1
#
_entry.id   AF-A0A920M5Q4-F1
#
_cell.length_a   1.000
_cell.length_b   1.000
_cell.length_c   1.000
_cell.angle_alpha   90.00
_cell.angle_beta   90.00
_cell.angle_gamma   90.00
#
_symmetry.space_group_name_H-M   'P 1'
#
loop_
_entity.id
_entity.type
_entity.pdbx_description
1 polymer ?
#
loop_
_entity_poly.entity_id
_entity_poly.type
_entity_poly.pdbx_seq_one_letter_code
_entity_poly.pdbx_strand_id
1 'polypeptide(L)'
;MQIIIEGLALAAFERQRVSVMDPLLKDIFYLVIRDEARHVTFGVNYLEEFVSTLSEEERKERIDFAYEACVIMRDRFGSTNVLKHYGWDVDEAMKISNNSEAAQLFNNLLFSKIMPNLKKIGLLDEEVSEKYEQMGILQFKDLEDASVTDWDEMAKPLEYEYKTA
;
A
#
# COMPACT_ATOMS: atom_id res chain seq x y z
N MET A 1 -10.01 3.99 -4.76
CA MET A 1 -9.50 3.99 -3.37
C MET A 1 -9.12 2.62 -2.85
N GLN A 2 -9.85 1.53 -3.16
CA GLN A 2 -9.57 0.18 -2.63
C GLN A 2 -8.10 -0.25 -2.77
N ILE A 3 -7.58 -0.35 -4.00
CA ILE A 3 -6.18 -0.78 -4.25
C ILE A 3 -5.16 0.04 -3.45
N ILE A 4 -5.44 1.33 -3.31
CA ILE A 4 -4.54 2.32 -2.75
C ILE A 4 -4.49 2.20 -1.22
N ILE A 5 -5.65 2.15 -0.57
CA ILE A 5 -5.74 2.05 0.90
C ILE A 5 -5.34 0.66 1.40
N GLU A 6 -5.73 -0.39 0.69
CA GLU A 6 -5.41 -1.76 1.11
C GLU A 6 -3.93 -2.10 0.88
N GLY A 7 -3.35 -1.65 -0.24
CA GLY A 7 -1.91 -1.77 -0.48
C GLY A 7 -1.10 -1.03 0.59
N LEU A 8 -1.63 0.09 1.08
CA LEU A 8 -1.07 0.80 2.22
C LEU A 8 -1.20 0.06 3.54
N ALA A 9 -2.39 -0.48 3.84
CA ALA A 9 -2.63 -1.21 5.07
C ALA A 9 -1.63 -2.37 5.18
N LEU A 10 -1.46 -3.15 4.10
CA LEU A 10 -0.47 -4.22 4.04
C LEU A 10 0.95 -3.72 4.31
N ALA A 11 1.42 -2.69 3.61
CA ALA A 11 2.77 -2.15 3.81
C ALA A 11 2.98 -1.63 5.24
N ALA A 12 1.97 -0.97 5.82
CA ALA A 12 2.03 -0.44 7.18
C ALA A 12 2.06 -1.56 8.23
N PHE A 13 1.17 -2.55 8.13
CA PHE A 13 1.12 -3.65 9.08
C PHE A 13 2.33 -4.58 8.95
N GLU A 14 2.82 -4.86 7.73
CA GLU A 14 4.05 -5.61 7.49
C GLU A 14 5.24 -4.91 8.18
N ARG A 15 5.42 -3.60 7.94
CA ARG A 15 6.47 -2.81 8.60
C ARG A 15 6.35 -2.86 10.12
N GLN A 16 5.14 -2.68 10.66
CA GLN A 16 4.96 -2.67 12.10
C GLN A 16 5.19 -4.04 12.72
N ARG A 17 4.74 -5.12 12.09
CA ARG A 17 4.98 -6.49 12.56
C ARG A 17 6.46 -6.80 12.73
N VAL A 18 7.32 -6.33 11.81
CA VAL A 18 8.77 -6.51 11.91
C VAL A 18 9.39 -5.61 12.99
N SER A 19 8.81 -4.44 13.25
CA SER A 19 9.38 -3.43 14.13
C SER A 19 8.98 -3.58 15.61
N VAL A 20 7.80 -4.13 15.90
CA VAL A 20 7.32 -4.25 17.28
C VAL A 20 8.00 -5.39 18.02
N MET A 21 8.27 -5.17 19.30
CA MET A 21 8.89 -6.17 20.18
C MET A 21 7.86 -7.00 20.95
N ASP A 22 6.64 -6.49 21.12
CA ASP A 22 5.58 -7.14 21.89
C ASP A 22 5.01 -8.36 21.14
N PRO A 23 5.07 -9.57 21.72
CA PRO A 23 4.58 -10.81 21.10
C PRO A 23 3.11 -10.77 20.70
N LEU A 24 2.23 -10.24 21.57
CA LEU A 24 0.80 -10.16 21.29
C LEU A 24 0.53 -9.23 20.12
N LEU A 25 1.22 -8.09 20.07
CA LEU A 25 1.06 -7.13 18.98
C LEU A 25 1.56 -7.68 17.64
N LYS A 26 2.63 -8.50 17.64
CA LYS A 26 3.06 -9.25 16.45
C LYS A 26 1.98 -10.19 15.94
N ASP A 27 1.34 -10.93 16.83
CA ASP A 27 0.26 -11.86 16.49
C ASP A 27 -0.98 -11.11 15.98
N ILE A 28 -1.32 -9.95 16.56
CA ILE A 28 -2.39 -9.09 16.05
C ILE A 28 -2.09 -8.65 14.61
N PHE A 29 -0.88 -8.14 14.35
CA PHE A 29 -0.52 -7.74 12.99
C PHE A 29 -0.51 -8.92 12.02
N TYR A 30 -0.08 -10.11 12.45
CA TYR A 30 -0.17 -11.32 11.63
C TYR A 30 -1.60 -11.60 11.18
N LEU A 31 -2.56 -11.55 12.12
CA LEU A 31 -3.96 -11.82 11.83
C LEU A 31 -4.57 -10.74 10.93
N VAL A 32 -4.25 -9.47 11.18
CA VAL A 32 -4.71 -8.34 10.35
C VAL A 32 -4.15 -8.45 8.93
N ILE A 33 -2.84 -8.67 8.74
CA ILE A 33 -2.23 -8.84 7.41
C ILE A 33 -2.92 -9.97 6.64
N ARG A 34 -3.26 -11.07 7.31
CA ARG A 34 -4.00 -12.18 6.68
C ARG A 34 -5.40 -11.79 6.23
N ASP A 35 -6.08 -10.89 6.94
CA ASP A 35 -7.38 -10.39 6.53
C ASP A 35 -7.27 -9.40 5.36
N GLU A 36 -6.33 -8.45 5.45
CA GLU A 36 -6.12 -7.47 4.37
C GLU A 36 -5.67 -8.12 3.06
N ALA A 37 -4.92 -9.24 3.11
CA ALA A 37 -4.60 -10.01 1.92
C ALA A 37 -5.88 -10.50 1.18
N ARG A 38 -6.94 -10.86 1.92
CA ARG A 38 -8.24 -11.22 1.33
C ARG A 38 -8.95 -10.00 0.76
N HIS A 39 -8.93 -8.87 1.47
CA HIS A 39 -9.55 -7.63 1.00
C HIS A 39 -8.89 -7.11 -0.28
N VAL A 40 -7.55 -7.20 -0.37
CA VAL A 40 -6.80 -6.90 -1.59
C VAL A 40 -7.21 -7.84 -2.71
N THR A 41 -7.16 -9.15 -2.47
CA THR A 41 -7.49 -10.15 -3.51
C THR A 41 -8.91 -9.97 -4.05
N PHE A 42 -9.87 -9.79 -3.14
CA PHE A 42 -11.25 -9.49 -3.51
C PHE A 42 -11.35 -8.19 -4.33
N GLY A 43 -10.74 -7.11 -3.85
CA GLY A 43 -10.76 -5.80 -4.50
C GLY A 43 -10.14 -5.84 -5.89
N VAL A 44 -9.04 -6.56 -6.07
CA VAL A 44 -8.34 -6.71 -7.35
C VAL A 44 -9.20 -7.47 -8.35
N ASN A 45 -9.72 -8.65 -7.97
CA ASN A 45 -10.56 -9.46 -8.84
C ASN A 45 -11.84 -8.72 -9.24
N TYR A 46 -12.48 -8.04 -8.29
CA TYR A 46 -13.67 -7.24 -8.57
C TYR A 46 -13.37 -6.06 -9.51
N LEU A 47 -12.27 -5.33 -9.26
CA LEU A 47 -11.94 -4.15 -10.05
C LEU A 47 -11.40 -4.51 -11.44
N GLU A 48 -10.72 -5.65 -11.61
CA GLU A 48 -10.31 -6.15 -12.92
C GLU A 48 -11.52 -6.35 -13.83
N GLU A 49 -12.58 -6.98 -13.31
CA GLU A 49 -13.83 -7.14 -14.05
C GLU A 49 -14.56 -5.80 -14.20
N PHE A 50 -14.74 -5.03 -13.12
CA PHE A 50 -15.52 -3.80 -13.14
C PHE A 50 -14.92 -2.73 -14.06
N VAL A 51 -13.60 -2.53 -14.04
CA VAL A 51 -12.93 -1.52 -14.89
C VAL A 51 -13.14 -1.84 -16.38
N SER A 52 -13.25 -3.12 -16.75
CA SER A 52 -13.54 -3.51 -18.14
C SER A 52 -14.95 -3.12 -18.62
N THR A 53 -15.87 -2.84 -17.69
CA THR A 53 -17.24 -2.41 -18.01
C THR A 53 -17.39 -0.90 -18.19
N LEU A 54 -16.37 -0.12 -17.83
CA LEU A 54 -16.38 1.33 -17.90
C LEU A 54 -16.22 1.84 -19.33
N SER A 55 -16.79 3.00 -19.60
CA SER A 55 -16.44 3.78 -20.80
C SER A 55 -14.99 4.27 -20.73
N GLU A 56 -14.42 4.65 -21.88
CA GLU A 56 -13.07 5.23 -21.95
C GLU A 56 -12.93 6.49 -21.09
N GLU A 57 -13.96 7.34 -21.05
CA GLU A 57 -13.98 8.56 -20.23
C GLU A 57 -13.96 8.23 -18.73
N GLU A 58 -14.83 7.33 -18.27
CA GLU A 58 -14.84 6.89 -16.88
C GLU A 58 -13.52 6.20 -16.50
N ARG A 59 -12.96 5.36 -17.38
CA ARG A 59 -11.67 4.71 -17.14
C ARG A 59 -10.55 5.74 -16.99
N LYS A 60 -10.52 6.77 -17.84
CA LYS A 60 -9.55 7.86 -17.72
C LYS A 60 -9.68 8.60 -16.39
N GLU A 61 -10.90 8.89 -15.94
CA GLU A 61 -11.10 9.49 -14.61
C GLU A 61 -10.50 8.62 -13.48
N ARG A 62 -10.60 7.28 -13.57
CA ARG A 62 -10.03 6.38 -12.55
C ARG A 62 -8.51 6.32 -12.63
N ILE A 63 -7.94 6.41 -13.83
CA ILE A 63 -6.48 6.51 -14.05
C ILE A 63 -5.94 7.79 -13.40
N ASP A 64 -6.54 8.93 -13.71
CA ASP A 64 -6.13 10.23 -13.16
C ASP A 64 -6.28 10.26 -11.64
N PHE A 65 -7.42 9.76 -11.13
CA PHE A 65 -7.66 9.64 -9.70
C PHE A 65 -6.61 8.74 -9.01
N ALA A 66 -6.26 7.60 -9.61
CA ALA A 66 -5.27 6.69 -9.04
C ALA A 66 -3.90 7.35 -8.96
N TYR A 67 -3.53 8.11 -9.98
CA TYR A 67 -2.29 8.90 -9.99
C TYR A 67 -2.27 9.95 -8.89
N GLU A 68 -3.30 10.78 -8.78
CA GLU A 68 -3.39 11.83 -7.76
C GLU A 68 -3.30 11.25 -6.34
N ALA A 69 -3.99 10.13 -6.11
CA ALA A 69 -3.93 9.45 -4.83
C ALA A 69 -2.52 8.91 -4.53
N CYS A 70 -1.80 8.34 -5.52
CA CYS A 70 -0.41 7.93 -5.35
C CYS A 70 0.53 9.10 -5.01
N VAL A 71 0.34 10.26 -5.64
CA VAL A 71 1.09 11.49 -5.32
C VAL A 71 0.86 11.89 -3.86
N ILE A 72 -0.40 11.93 -3.43
CA ILE A 72 -0.75 12.30 -2.04
C ILE A 72 -0.13 11.33 -1.04
N MET A 73 -0.14 10.02 -1.30
CA MET A 73 0.41 9.03 -0.40
C MET A 73 1.92 9.14 -0.21
N ARG A 74 2.66 9.39 -1.30
CA ARG A 74 4.11 9.59 -1.25
C ARG A 74 4.47 10.73 -0.32
N ASP A 75 3.67 11.80 -0.33
CA ASP A 75 3.98 13.06 0.34
C ASP A 75 3.39 13.14 1.77
N ARG A 76 2.47 12.24 2.16
CA ARG A 76 1.64 12.40 3.36
C ARG A 76 1.59 11.16 4.27
N PHE A 77 2.71 10.81 4.89
CA PHE A 77 2.75 9.86 6.01
C PHE A 77 3.27 10.49 7.30
N GLY A 78 2.46 11.34 7.94
CA GLY A 78 2.80 11.90 9.24
C GLY A 78 1.67 12.72 9.86
N SER A 79 1.28 12.38 11.09
CA SER A 79 0.42 13.24 11.90
C SER A 79 1.23 14.46 12.37
N THR A 80 0.76 15.66 12.03
CA THR A 80 1.39 16.90 12.51
C THR A 80 1.03 17.23 13.96
N ASN A 81 0.11 16.48 14.57
CA ASN A 81 -0.40 16.77 15.91
C ASN A 81 0.71 16.72 16.97
N VAL A 82 1.59 15.71 16.88
CA VAL A 82 2.73 15.58 17.81
C VAL A 82 3.71 16.73 17.61
N LEU A 83 4.06 17.03 16.35
CA LEU A 83 4.96 18.14 16.00
C LEU A 83 4.43 19.47 16.54
N LYS A 84 3.14 19.75 16.32
CA LYS A 84 2.46 20.96 16.82
C LYS A 84 2.40 20.99 18.35
N HIS A 85 2.10 19.86 18.99
CA HIS A 85 2.03 19.76 20.44
C HIS A 85 3.35 20.14 21.11
N TYR A 86 4.48 19.73 20.52
CA TYR A 86 5.82 20.06 21.00
C TYR A 86 6.39 21.37 20.43
N GLY A 87 5.59 22.14 19.67
CA GLY A 87 5.99 23.45 19.14
C GLY A 87 7.07 23.40 18.05
N TRP A 88 7.19 22.30 17.32
CA TRP A 88 8.16 22.17 16.23
C TRP A 88 7.66 22.87 14.97
N ASP A 89 8.59 23.32 14.12
CA ASP A 89 8.26 23.73 12.75
C ASP A 89 7.78 22.51 11.97
N VAL A 90 6.50 22.53 11.62
CA VAL A 90 5.83 21.41 10.95
C VAL A 90 6.38 21.19 9.55
N ASP A 91 6.66 22.27 8.81
CA ASP A 91 7.07 22.18 7.41
C ASP A 91 8.52 21.67 7.33
N GLU A 92 9.38 22.14 8.22
CA GLU A 92 10.75 21.64 8.33
C GLU A 92 10.78 20.17 8.78
N ALA A 93 10.04 19.83 9.83
CA ALA A 93 10.01 18.46 10.35
C ALA A 93 9.43 17.46 9.33
N MET A 94 8.39 17.84 8.59
CA MET A 94 7.83 17.00 7.51
C MET A 94 8.83 16.81 6.36
N LYS A 95 9.56 17.85 5.95
CA LYS A 95 10.62 17.72 4.94
C LYS A 95 11.71 16.74 5.38
N ILE A 96 12.16 16.84 6.63
CA ILE A 96 13.16 15.92 7.18
C ILE A 96 12.62 14.49 7.22
N SER A 97 11.38 14.31 7.70
CA SER A 97 10.74 13.00 7.79
C SER A 97 10.58 12.35 6.41
N ASN A 98 10.05 13.08 5.42
CA ASN A 98 9.80 12.57 4.07
C ASN A 98 11.09 12.24 3.31
N ASN A 99 12.19 12.93 3.61
CA ASN A 99 13.49 12.66 2.98
C ASN A 99 14.31 11.57 3.71
N SER A 100 13.83 11.06 4.85
CA SER A 100 14.52 10.04 5.61
C SER A 100 14.60 8.71 4.87
N GLU A 101 15.63 7.92 5.15
CA GLU A 101 15.77 6.55 4.61
C GLU A 101 14.56 5.68 4.97
N ALA A 102 14.04 5.82 6.19
CA ALA A 102 12.85 5.09 6.64
C ALA A 102 11.60 5.42 5.81
N ALA A 103 11.43 6.69 5.40
CA ALA A 103 10.33 7.10 4.52
C ALA A 103 10.52 6.55 3.10
N GLN A 104 11.76 6.58 2.58
CA GLN A 104 12.07 6.02 1.26
C GLN A 104 11.81 4.50 1.21
N LEU A 105 12.26 3.75 2.22
CA LEU A 105 12.02 2.32 2.34
C LEU A 105 10.52 2.01 2.44
N PHE A 106 9.76 2.80 3.22
CA PHE A 106 8.32 2.63 3.32
C PHE A 106 7.61 2.93 1.99
N ASN A 107 7.99 4.00 1.29
CA ASN A 107 7.45 4.31 -0.04
C ASN A 107 7.74 3.19 -1.04
N ASN A 108 8.95 2.63 -1.04
CA ASN A 108 9.28 1.48 -1.89
C ASN A 108 8.40 0.26 -1.57
N LEU A 109 8.23 -0.07 -0.28
CA LEU A 109 7.36 -1.15 0.15
C LEU A 109 5.90 -0.90 -0.30
N LEU A 110 5.40 0.32 -0.10
CA LEU A 110 4.05 0.72 -0.49
C LEU A 110 3.81 0.54 -2.00
N PHE A 111 4.68 1.12 -2.83
CA PHE A 111 4.50 1.09 -4.27
C PHE A 111 4.81 -0.28 -4.89
N SER A 112 5.60 -1.12 -4.20
CA SER A 112 5.78 -2.53 -4.57
C SER A 112 4.47 -3.32 -4.55
N LYS A 113 3.49 -2.91 -3.73
CA LYS A 113 2.17 -3.57 -3.61
C LYS A 113 1.13 -2.92 -4.52
N ILE A 114 1.16 -1.60 -4.68
CA ILE A 114 0.16 -0.85 -5.45
C ILE A 114 0.37 -0.96 -6.96
N MET A 115 1.62 -0.82 -7.44
CA MET A 115 1.90 -0.72 -8.88
C MET A 115 1.52 -1.97 -9.70
N PRO A 116 1.83 -3.21 -9.25
CA PRO A 116 1.38 -4.41 -9.95
C PRO A 116 -0.15 -4.48 -10.06
N ASN A 117 -0.85 -4.08 -8.99
CA ASN A 117 -2.31 -4.12 -8.94
C ASN A 117 -2.94 -3.11 -9.88
N LEU A 118 -2.44 -1.86 -9.92
CA LEU A 118 -2.90 -0.86 -10.88
C LEU A 118 -2.73 -1.34 -12.33
N LYS A 119 -1.66 -2.10 -12.61
CA LYS A 119 -1.38 -2.66 -13.94
C LYS A 119 -2.41 -3.72 -14.28
N LYS A 120 -2.61 -4.65 -13.36
CA LYS A 120 -3.55 -5.77 -13.51
C LYS A 120 -4.98 -5.29 -13.76
N ILE A 121 -5.46 -4.30 -13.02
CA ILE A 121 -6.82 -3.75 -13.20
C ILE A 121 -6.94 -2.79 -14.40
N GLY A 122 -5.87 -2.58 -15.17
CA GLY A 122 -5.90 -1.74 -16.36
C GLY A 122 -5.98 -0.23 -16.08
N LEU A 123 -5.47 0.25 -14.95
CA LEU A 123 -5.38 1.69 -14.63
C LEU A 123 -3.98 2.28 -14.85
N LEU A 124 -3.22 1.70 -15.78
CA LEU A 124 -1.92 2.19 -16.25
C LEU A 124 -1.99 2.43 -17.76
N ASP A 125 -2.03 3.69 -18.16
CA ASP A 125 -1.87 4.11 -19.57
C ASP A 125 -0.49 4.73 -19.81
N GLU A 126 -0.21 5.10 -21.05
CA GLU A 126 1.08 5.68 -21.43
C GLU A 126 1.33 7.03 -20.74
N GLU A 127 0.32 7.90 -20.69
CA GLU A 127 0.41 9.24 -20.11
C GLU A 127 0.76 9.20 -18.61
N VAL A 128 0.05 8.38 -17.83
CA VAL A 128 0.29 8.26 -16.39
C VAL A 128 1.52 7.41 -16.09
N SER A 129 1.88 6.45 -16.96
CA SER A 129 3.14 5.72 -16.81
C SER A 129 4.34 6.65 -16.84
N GLU A 130 4.39 7.63 -17.75
CA GLU A 130 5.46 8.63 -17.76
C GLU A 130 5.53 9.42 -16.45
N LYS A 131 4.38 9.79 -15.88
CA LYS A 131 4.32 10.50 -14.59
C LYS A 131 4.83 9.61 -13.45
N TYR A 132 4.49 8.32 -13.43
CA TYR A 132 5.00 7.37 -12.44
C TYR A 132 6.49 7.08 -12.59
N GLU A 133 7.04 7.13 -13.80
CA GLU A 133 8.47 7.03 -14.06
C GLU A 133 9.20 8.23 -13.44
N GLN A 134 8.69 9.45 -13.63
CA GLN A 134 9.23 10.66 -13.01
C GLN A 134 9.17 10.62 -11.47
N MET A 135 8.18 9.91 -10.92
CA MET A 135 8.08 9.66 -9.47
C MET A 135 9.04 8.56 -8.99
N GLY A 136 9.68 7.81 -9.88
CA GLY A 136 10.58 6.69 -9.55
C GLY A 136 9.86 5.44 -9.06
N ILE A 137 8.55 5.32 -9.29
CA ILE A 137 7.74 4.19 -8.77
C ILE A 137 7.30 3.22 -9.87
N LEU A 138 7.41 3.60 -11.15
CA LEU A 138 7.02 2.73 -12.26
C LEU A 138 7.82 1.41 -12.31
N GLN A 139 9.06 1.41 -11.81
CA GLN A 139 9.92 0.22 -11.70
C GLN A 139 9.27 -0.97 -10.98
N PHE A 140 8.26 -0.73 -10.14
CA PHE A 140 7.58 -1.77 -9.37
C PHE A 140 6.44 -2.46 -10.13
N LYS A 141 6.05 -2.00 -11.33
CA LYS A 141 4.86 -2.48 -12.05
C LYS A 141 4.90 -3.96 -12.45
N ASP A 142 6.10 -4.52 -12.56
CA ASP A 142 6.34 -5.90 -13.01
C ASP A 142 6.69 -6.85 -11.85
N LEU A 143 6.61 -6.37 -10.61
CA LEU A 143 6.73 -7.23 -9.44
C LEU A 143 5.56 -8.21 -9.36
N GLU A 144 5.80 -9.33 -8.68
CA GLU A 144 4.74 -10.27 -8.35
C GLU A 144 3.67 -9.57 -7.53
N ASP A 145 2.42 -9.79 -7.95
CA ASP A 145 1.26 -9.18 -7.35
C ASP A 145 0.98 -9.82 -5.98
N ALA A 146 0.88 -8.98 -4.94
CA ALA A 146 0.48 -9.39 -3.60
C ALA A 146 -0.96 -9.96 -3.52
N SER A 147 -1.74 -9.88 -4.61
CA SER A 147 -3.08 -10.49 -4.72
C SER A 147 -3.06 -12.01 -4.91
N VAL A 148 -1.90 -12.62 -5.18
CA VAL A 148 -1.77 -14.08 -5.18
C VAL A 148 -1.76 -14.57 -3.74
N THR A 149 -2.94 -14.61 -3.15
CA THR A 149 -3.16 -15.29 -1.88
C THR A 149 -3.01 -16.79 -2.11
N ASP A 150 -1.97 -17.39 -1.52
CA ASP A 150 -1.86 -18.85 -1.44
C ASP A 150 -2.94 -19.36 -0.49
N TRP A 151 -4.03 -19.88 -1.08
CA TRP A 151 -5.15 -20.44 -0.33
C TRP A 151 -4.75 -21.66 0.49
N ASP A 152 -3.76 -22.44 0.04
CA ASP A 152 -3.25 -23.58 0.79
C ASP A 152 -2.48 -23.09 2.02
N GLU A 153 -1.71 -22.01 1.89
CA GLU A 153 -1.07 -21.35 3.03
C GLU A 153 -2.08 -20.74 3.99
N MET A 154 -3.12 -20.09 3.48
CA MET A 154 -4.19 -19.52 4.32
C MET A 154 -4.99 -20.56 5.10
N ALA A 155 -5.17 -21.75 4.52
CA ALA A 155 -5.93 -22.85 5.10
C ALA A 155 -5.14 -23.63 6.16
N LYS A 156 -3.82 -23.43 6.26
CA LYS A 156 -3.01 -24.01 7.33
C LYS A 156 -3.53 -23.55 8.70
N PRO A 157 -3.43 -24.41 9.75
CA PRO A 157 -3.71 -24.00 11.11
C PRO A 157 -2.91 -22.76 11.50
N LEU A 158 -3.48 -21.94 12.38
CA LEU A 158 -2.81 -20.76 12.90
C LEU A 158 -1.60 -21.18 13.71
N GLU A 159 -0.40 -20.85 13.22
CA GLU A 159 0.82 -20.97 13.99
C GLU A 159 1.06 -19.67 14.73
N TYR A 160 0.95 -19.73 16.06
CA TYR A 160 1.34 -18.64 16.93
C TYR A 160 2.80 -18.85 17.32
N GLU A 161 3.66 -17.83 17.18
CA GLU A 161 5.06 -17.90 17.63
C GLU A 161 5.13 -18.19 19.14
N TYR A 162 4.10 -17.80 19.89
CA TYR A 162 4.02 -17.91 21.33
C TYR A 162 2.83 -18.79 21.70
N LYS A 163 3.09 -19.92 22.37
CA LYS A 163 2.02 -20.68 23.02
C LYS A 163 1.50 -19.82 24.16
N THR A 164 0.25 -19.38 24.06
CA THR A 164 -0.49 -18.84 25.21
C THR A 164 -0.45 -19.90 26.31
N ALA A 165 0.02 -19.50 27.50
CA ALA A 165 0.10 -20.34 28.68
C ALA A 165 -1.29 -20.88 29.10
#